data_AF-A0A7G5XMI1-F1
#
_entry.id   AF-A0A7G5XMI1-F1
#
_cell.length_a   1.000
_cell.length_b   1.000
_cell.length_c   1.000
_cell.angle_alpha   90.00
_cell.angle_beta   90.00
_cell.angle_gamma   90.00
#
_symmetry.space_group_name_H-M   'P 1'
#
loop_
_entity.id
_entity.type
_entity.pdbx_description
1 polymer ?
#
loop_
_entity_poly.entity_id
_entity_poly.type
_entity_poly.pdbx_seq_one_letter_code
_entity_poly.pdbx_strand_id
1 'polypeptide(L)'
;MLVVGGGTAGTAAGIQSARLGVQTIIAEETNWLGGMISSAGVSAFDGNHNMPSGIWAEFREKIYQVYGGPKAVETGWVSNTLFEPHVADSIFKQMTAAEKELTVMHQLRFVKALTNGTTITGAEFINTKTEESITIHAKQIIDATELGDVMASANVPFDMGMEADSTTGENIGVPATNDIIQDITYTALLKDYGVGADCTLVKPANYNPMEFDGCCNEFCSDSTKLASNVTAAQLLDYGKLPNGKYMINWPGKGNDIYLNLIPLTYEQRQQEIKKAKEKTIRFVYFLQTQFGFKHLDFAANEFPTADQLPLIPYHREGRRLQGVVRFKVQHIAEPFKQSQALYRTGISVGDYPIDHHHRENTNAPQHLNFYPVPSYNIPLGALIPKQHNGLIVAEKGISVSNIVNGTTRLQPVVLLTGQAAGALAAVSVQQNKQPREISVRTVQEVLLKANAYIMPYFDVRSDHKHFDAVQRIGATGILKGKGEPYKWANRTWFYPDSIIASATFTNDYKEFVGMNLTSSTVTIADAVTTLTETAKQYPVLQKNNKWNFLNRSELQRQISDEWANWGFANFDPQRSITRLELAVLLDTVINPFQLKEVDHEGHYK
;
A
#
# COMPACT_ATOMS: atom_id res chain seq x y z
N MET A 1 -15.78 -5.41 -15.67
CA MET A 1 -14.37 -5.61 -15.28
C MET A 1 -14.30 -6.89 -14.45
N LEU A 2 -13.16 -7.59 -14.47
CA LEU A 2 -12.91 -8.75 -13.63
C LEU A 2 -11.74 -8.46 -12.67
N VAL A 3 -11.92 -8.71 -11.38
CA VAL A 3 -10.86 -8.77 -10.38
C VAL A 3 -10.65 -10.24 -10.02
N VAL A 4 -9.42 -10.73 -10.18
CA VAL A 4 -9.06 -12.10 -9.81
C VAL A 4 -8.33 -12.06 -8.47
N GLY A 5 -8.97 -12.63 -7.45
CA GLY A 5 -8.56 -12.52 -6.04
C GLY A 5 -9.38 -11.46 -5.30
N GLY A 6 -10.09 -11.89 -4.26
CA GLY A 6 -10.76 -11.07 -3.24
C GLY A 6 -9.83 -10.74 -2.06
N GLY A 7 -8.53 -10.67 -2.33
CA GLY A 7 -7.50 -10.25 -1.39
C GLY A 7 -7.66 -8.80 -0.93
N THR A 8 -6.66 -8.28 -0.24
CA THR A 8 -6.67 -6.90 0.27
C THR A 8 -6.85 -5.89 -0.86
N ALA A 9 -6.01 -5.94 -1.89
CA ALA A 9 -6.10 -5.03 -3.03
C ALA A 9 -7.31 -5.33 -3.90
N GLY A 10 -7.64 -6.61 -4.11
CA GLY A 10 -8.73 -7.02 -4.98
C GLY A 10 -10.10 -6.55 -4.49
N THR A 11 -10.35 -6.68 -3.18
CA THR A 11 -11.56 -6.16 -2.55
C THR A 11 -11.67 -4.65 -2.73
N ALA A 12 -10.58 -3.91 -2.47
CA ALA A 12 -10.55 -2.47 -2.62
C ALA A 12 -10.77 -2.01 -4.08
N ALA A 13 -10.17 -2.73 -5.03
CA ALA A 13 -10.32 -2.45 -6.45
C ALA A 13 -11.77 -2.66 -6.94
N GLY A 14 -12.42 -3.73 -6.49
CA GLY A 14 -13.82 -4.00 -6.83
C GLY A 14 -14.76 -2.93 -6.28
N ILE A 15 -14.58 -2.50 -5.03
CA ILE A 15 -15.35 -1.40 -4.43
C ILE A 15 -15.15 -0.10 -5.21
N GLN A 16 -13.91 0.31 -5.45
CA GLN A 16 -13.62 1.60 -6.10
C GLN A 16 -14.13 1.65 -7.55
N SER A 17 -14.01 0.56 -8.29
CA SER A 17 -14.51 0.49 -9.67
C SER A 17 -16.03 0.51 -9.75
N ALA A 18 -16.72 -0.20 -8.85
CA ALA A 18 -18.17 -0.18 -8.74
C ALA A 18 -18.72 1.20 -8.36
N ARG A 19 -18.04 1.92 -7.45
CA ARG A 19 -18.36 3.33 -7.11
C ARG A 19 -18.27 4.29 -8.29
N LEU A 20 -17.48 3.95 -9.31
CA LEU A 20 -17.38 4.68 -10.56
C LEU A 20 -18.41 4.22 -11.61
N GLY A 21 -19.36 3.36 -11.24
CA GLY A 21 -20.44 2.90 -12.11
C GLY A 21 -20.00 1.82 -13.12
N VAL A 22 -18.88 1.13 -12.87
CA VAL A 22 -18.42 0.04 -13.75
C VAL A 22 -18.84 -1.31 -13.16
N GLN A 23 -19.62 -2.06 -13.93
CA GLN A 23 -19.97 -3.45 -13.61
C GLN A 23 -18.73 -4.29 -13.37
N THR A 24 -18.63 -4.85 -12.19
CA THR A 24 -17.41 -5.50 -11.69
C THR A 24 -17.73 -6.82 -11.04
N ILE A 25 -16.92 -7.83 -11.37
CA ILE A 25 -16.91 -9.13 -10.69
C ILE A 25 -15.60 -9.26 -9.91
N ILE A 26 -15.67 -9.60 -8.63
CA ILE A 26 -14.55 -10.17 -7.88
C ILE A 26 -14.73 -11.69 -7.90
N ALA A 27 -13.75 -12.42 -8.42
CA ALA A 27 -13.66 -13.88 -8.29
C ALA A 27 -12.67 -14.23 -7.17
N GLU A 28 -13.17 -14.83 -6.09
CA GLU A 28 -12.41 -15.14 -4.87
C GLU A 28 -12.45 -16.64 -4.59
N GLU A 29 -11.28 -17.23 -4.35
CA GLU A 29 -11.13 -18.67 -4.12
C GLU A 29 -11.78 -19.11 -2.81
N THR A 30 -11.72 -18.28 -1.77
CA THR A 30 -12.27 -18.60 -0.45
C THR A 30 -13.69 -18.05 -0.24
N ASN A 31 -14.26 -18.28 0.95
CA ASN A 31 -15.50 -17.60 1.37
C ASN A 31 -15.24 -16.24 2.02
N TRP A 32 -13.98 -15.81 2.13
CA TRP A 32 -13.59 -14.61 2.88
C TRP A 32 -13.03 -13.54 1.96
N LEU A 33 -13.28 -12.28 2.29
CA LEU A 33 -12.68 -11.12 1.62
C LEU A 33 -11.63 -10.48 2.52
N GLY A 34 -10.60 -9.90 1.89
CA GLY A 34 -9.56 -9.12 2.57
C GLY A 34 -8.17 -9.76 2.61
N GLY A 35 -8.03 -11.00 2.12
CA GLY A 35 -6.74 -11.66 1.89
C GLY A 35 -5.86 -11.72 3.14
N MET A 36 -4.67 -11.12 3.09
CA MET A 36 -3.73 -11.16 4.22
C MET A 36 -4.32 -10.66 5.55
N ILE A 37 -5.23 -9.69 5.52
CA ILE A 37 -5.85 -9.08 6.72
C ILE A 37 -6.81 -10.06 7.42
N SER A 38 -7.51 -10.88 6.62
CA SER A 38 -8.58 -11.76 7.08
C SER A 38 -8.22 -13.23 6.86
N SER A 39 -8.27 -13.71 5.62
CA SER A 39 -8.04 -15.11 5.23
C SER A 39 -6.67 -15.64 5.64
N ALA A 40 -5.63 -14.79 5.73
CA ALA A 40 -4.31 -15.16 6.25
C ALA A 40 -4.07 -14.79 7.73
N GLY A 41 -5.02 -14.11 8.36
CA GLY A 41 -4.99 -13.80 9.79
C GLY A 41 -3.99 -12.72 10.24
N VAL A 42 -3.45 -11.89 9.34
CA VAL A 42 -2.53 -10.79 9.71
C VAL A 42 -3.31 -9.53 10.09
N SER A 43 -4.04 -9.62 11.19
CA SER A 43 -4.99 -8.61 11.64
C SER A 43 -4.41 -7.57 12.61
N ALA A 44 -3.09 -7.34 12.53
CA ALA A 44 -2.37 -6.24 13.16
C ALA A 44 -1.83 -5.31 12.07
N PHE A 45 -2.31 -4.05 12.04
CA PHE A 45 -1.98 -3.13 10.95
C PHE A 45 -0.71 -2.34 11.24
N ASP A 46 0.25 -2.52 10.35
CA ASP A 46 1.51 -1.80 10.35
C ASP A 46 1.50 -0.71 9.27
N GLY A 47 1.97 0.48 9.65
CA GLY A 47 2.01 1.66 8.80
C GLY A 47 0.67 2.40 8.63
N ASN A 48 0.74 3.59 8.04
CA ASN A 48 -0.31 4.56 7.75
C ASN A 48 -1.32 4.79 8.87
N HIS A 49 -0.94 4.58 10.14
CA HIS A 49 -1.82 4.86 11.27
C HIS A 49 -2.13 6.36 11.36
N ASN A 50 -1.13 7.21 11.11
CA ASN A 50 -1.28 8.66 11.14
C ASN A 50 -1.69 9.28 9.80
N MET A 51 -1.74 8.48 8.73
CA MET A 51 -2.21 8.88 7.39
C MET A 51 -3.41 8.04 6.92
N PRO A 52 -4.52 8.00 7.69
CA PRO A 52 -5.74 7.37 7.21
C PRO A 52 -6.30 8.14 6.03
N SER A 53 -6.59 7.45 4.93
CA SER A 53 -7.22 8.06 3.76
C SER A 53 -7.94 7.02 2.93
N GLY A 54 -8.79 7.47 2.00
CA GLY A 54 -9.50 6.60 1.07
C GLY A 54 -10.17 5.40 1.73
N ILE A 55 -10.12 4.27 1.05
CA ILE A 55 -10.76 3.04 1.51
C ILE A 55 -10.13 2.49 2.80
N TRP A 56 -8.86 2.81 3.07
CA TRP A 56 -8.21 2.46 4.34
C TRP A 56 -8.86 3.20 5.51
N ALA A 57 -9.10 4.51 5.39
CA ALA A 57 -9.80 5.27 6.42
C ALA A 57 -11.22 4.73 6.66
N GLU A 58 -11.96 4.43 5.58
CA GLU A 58 -13.31 3.87 5.68
C GLU A 58 -13.33 2.52 6.40
N PHE A 59 -12.44 1.61 6.02
CA PHE A 59 -12.33 0.28 6.64
C PHE A 59 -11.95 0.40 8.12
N ARG A 60 -10.97 1.25 8.44
CA ARG A 60 -10.52 1.47 9.81
C ARG A 60 -11.61 2.08 10.69
N GLU A 61 -12.38 3.01 10.16
CA GLU A 61 -13.51 3.60 10.88
C GLU A 61 -14.57 2.55 11.20
N LYS A 62 -14.85 1.62 10.28
CA LYS A 62 -15.76 0.48 10.55
C LYS A 62 -15.22 -0.45 11.63
N ILE A 63 -13.91 -0.68 11.67
CA ILE A 63 -13.28 -1.38 12.80
C ILE A 63 -13.55 -0.62 14.10
N TYR A 64 -13.29 0.68 14.14
CA TYR A 64 -13.57 1.49 15.34
C TYR A 64 -15.04 1.44 15.75
N GLN A 65 -15.98 1.42 14.81
CA GLN A 65 -17.41 1.27 15.11
C GLN A 65 -17.75 -0.07 15.76
N VAL A 66 -17.11 -1.17 15.33
CA VAL A 66 -17.31 -2.50 15.91
C VAL A 66 -16.81 -2.56 17.36
N TYR A 67 -15.63 -1.99 17.64
CA TYR A 67 -14.99 -2.12 18.96
C TYR A 67 -15.25 -0.93 19.90
N GLY A 68 -15.89 0.15 19.42
CA GLY A 68 -16.21 1.33 20.23
C GLY A 68 -15.10 2.39 20.28
N GLY A 69 -14.24 2.46 19.27
CA GLY A 69 -13.24 3.51 19.08
C GLY A 69 -11.79 3.00 18.99
N PRO A 70 -10.83 3.90 18.72
CA PRO A 70 -9.42 3.55 18.48
C PRO A 70 -8.76 2.86 19.69
N LYS A 71 -9.05 3.30 20.91
CA LYS A 71 -8.43 2.73 22.13
C LYS A 71 -8.78 1.25 22.35
N ALA A 72 -9.93 0.81 21.86
CA ALA A 72 -10.35 -0.58 22.00
C ALA A 72 -9.56 -1.56 21.11
N VAL A 73 -8.86 -1.05 20.10
CA VAL A 73 -8.06 -1.85 19.14
C VAL A 73 -6.56 -1.53 19.19
N GLU A 74 -6.12 -0.71 20.14
CA GLU A 74 -4.70 -0.45 20.46
C GLU A 74 -4.22 -1.45 21.53
N THR A 75 -4.32 -2.75 21.22
CA THR A 75 -4.09 -3.83 22.20
C THR A 75 -2.66 -4.39 22.19
N GLY A 76 -1.91 -4.21 21.09
CA GLY A 76 -0.51 -4.59 20.96
C GLY A 76 0.46 -3.43 21.21
N TRP A 77 1.77 -3.69 21.11
CA TRP A 77 2.82 -2.68 21.38
C TRP A 77 3.52 -2.10 20.13
N VAL A 78 3.31 -2.68 18.95
CA VAL A 78 3.81 -2.14 17.66
C VAL A 78 2.67 -1.50 16.87
N SER A 79 1.65 -2.30 16.53
CA SER A 79 0.52 -1.86 15.73
C SER A 79 -0.50 -1.09 16.57
N ASN A 80 -1.21 -0.15 15.97
CA ASN A 80 -2.23 0.67 16.65
C ASN A 80 -3.67 0.32 16.25
N THR A 81 -3.85 -0.72 15.43
CA THR A 81 -5.18 -1.19 15.03
C THR A 81 -5.10 -2.70 14.86
N LEU A 82 -5.61 -3.41 15.87
CA LEU A 82 -5.64 -4.87 15.96
C LEU A 82 -7.07 -5.34 16.18
N PHE A 83 -7.44 -6.45 15.55
CA PHE A 83 -8.82 -6.96 15.58
C PHE A 83 -8.88 -8.43 15.21
N GLU A 84 -9.98 -9.12 15.49
CA GLU A 84 -10.18 -10.49 15.01
C GLU A 84 -10.38 -10.58 13.48
N PRO A 85 -9.70 -11.50 12.76
CA PRO A 85 -9.72 -11.59 11.29
C PRO A 85 -11.13 -11.73 10.66
N HIS A 86 -12.06 -12.44 11.32
CA HIS A 86 -13.43 -12.58 10.83
C HIS A 86 -14.19 -11.25 10.80
N VAL A 87 -13.80 -10.27 11.64
CA VAL A 87 -14.39 -8.93 11.64
C VAL A 87 -14.00 -8.17 10.37
N ALA A 88 -12.77 -8.33 9.88
CA ALA A 88 -12.37 -7.75 8.60
C ALA A 88 -13.17 -8.33 7.44
N ASP A 89 -13.33 -9.65 7.38
CA ASP A 89 -14.17 -10.30 6.37
C ASP A 89 -15.61 -9.76 6.40
N SER A 90 -16.21 -9.68 7.59
CA SER A 90 -17.55 -9.11 7.77
C SER A 90 -17.66 -7.67 7.28
N ILE A 91 -16.69 -6.82 7.61
CA ILE A 91 -16.65 -5.42 7.16
C ILE A 91 -16.51 -5.35 5.64
N PHE A 92 -15.60 -6.12 5.04
CA PHE A 92 -15.43 -6.13 3.59
C PHE A 92 -16.66 -6.66 2.85
N LYS A 93 -17.34 -7.67 3.39
CA LYS A 93 -18.65 -8.13 2.86
C LYS A 93 -19.71 -7.05 2.93
N GLN A 94 -19.78 -6.30 4.03
CA GLN A 94 -20.70 -5.17 4.14
C GLN A 94 -20.36 -4.05 3.14
N MET A 95 -19.07 -3.71 3.00
CA MET A 95 -18.62 -2.68 2.06
C MET A 95 -18.92 -3.10 0.61
N THR A 96 -18.62 -4.34 0.23
CA THR A 96 -18.88 -4.84 -1.13
C THR A 96 -20.37 -4.97 -1.43
N ALA A 97 -21.18 -5.45 -0.49
CA ALA A 97 -22.63 -5.58 -0.65
C ALA A 97 -23.36 -4.22 -0.78
N ALA A 98 -22.75 -3.14 -0.31
CA ALA A 98 -23.29 -1.79 -0.48
C ALA A 98 -23.15 -1.27 -1.93
N GLU A 99 -22.28 -1.86 -2.75
CA GLU A 99 -21.98 -1.40 -4.10
C GLU A 99 -22.81 -2.16 -5.14
N LYS A 100 -23.79 -1.48 -5.76
CA LYS A 100 -24.76 -2.10 -6.68
C LYS A 100 -24.14 -2.70 -7.94
N GLU A 101 -23.06 -2.11 -8.42
CA GLU A 101 -22.36 -2.56 -9.64
C GLU A 101 -21.32 -3.66 -9.35
N LEU A 102 -21.23 -4.15 -8.10
CA LEU A 102 -20.26 -5.15 -7.68
C LEU A 102 -20.95 -6.50 -7.44
N THR A 103 -20.43 -7.53 -8.09
CA THR A 103 -20.76 -8.93 -7.79
C THR A 103 -19.52 -9.64 -7.23
N VAL A 104 -19.65 -10.28 -6.09
CA VAL A 104 -18.60 -11.14 -5.51
C VAL A 104 -18.97 -12.60 -5.73
N MET A 105 -18.12 -13.33 -6.44
CA MET A 105 -18.24 -14.76 -6.67
C MET A 105 -17.19 -15.49 -5.84
N HIS A 106 -17.64 -16.10 -4.75
CA HIS A 106 -16.81 -16.93 -3.88
C HIS A 106 -16.60 -18.33 -4.44
N GLN A 107 -15.64 -19.06 -3.88
CA GLN A 107 -15.31 -20.43 -4.25
C GLN A 107 -14.82 -20.58 -5.68
N LEU A 108 -14.30 -19.52 -6.30
CA LEU A 108 -13.76 -19.56 -7.65
C LEU A 108 -12.24 -19.56 -7.63
N ARG A 109 -11.66 -20.76 -7.72
CA ARG A 109 -10.21 -20.90 -7.88
C ARG A 109 -9.83 -20.59 -9.31
N PHE A 110 -8.88 -19.67 -9.48
CA PHE A 110 -8.30 -19.34 -10.79
C PHE A 110 -7.60 -20.55 -11.42
N VAL A 111 -7.79 -20.75 -12.73
CA VAL A 111 -7.14 -21.83 -13.49
C VAL A 111 -6.18 -21.26 -14.53
N LYS A 112 -6.67 -20.39 -15.42
CA LYS A 112 -5.84 -19.77 -16.45
C LYS A 112 -6.43 -18.45 -16.95
N ALA A 113 -5.56 -17.57 -17.42
CA ALA A 113 -5.96 -16.36 -18.11
C ALA A 113 -6.39 -16.69 -19.55
N LEU A 114 -7.38 -15.96 -20.06
CA LEU A 114 -7.76 -16.00 -21.47
C LEU A 114 -7.05 -14.87 -22.21
N THR A 115 -6.37 -15.20 -23.31
CA THR A 115 -5.58 -14.26 -24.09
C THR A 115 -5.93 -14.29 -25.57
N ASN A 116 -5.84 -13.13 -26.21
CA ASN A 116 -5.80 -12.97 -27.66
C ASN A 116 -4.52 -12.20 -28.02
N GLY A 117 -3.47 -12.91 -28.42
CA GLY A 117 -2.12 -12.35 -28.49
C GLY A 117 -1.68 -11.83 -27.12
N THR A 118 -1.23 -10.58 -27.06
CA THR A 118 -0.81 -9.90 -25.81
C THR A 118 -1.96 -9.25 -25.04
N THR A 119 -3.21 -9.45 -25.46
CA THR A 119 -4.40 -8.88 -24.81
C THR A 119 -5.07 -9.93 -23.93
N ILE A 120 -5.20 -9.65 -22.64
CA ILE A 120 -5.96 -10.48 -21.71
C ILE A 120 -7.43 -10.12 -21.86
N THR A 121 -8.31 -11.11 -22.01
CA THR A 121 -9.75 -10.94 -22.32
C THR A 121 -10.69 -11.60 -21.33
N GLY A 122 -10.15 -12.32 -20.33
CA GLY A 122 -10.92 -13.01 -19.31
C GLY A 122 -10.07 -14.01 -18.53
N ALA A 123 -10.74 -14.88 -17.78
CA ALA A 123 -10.12 -15.99 -17.07
C ALA A 123 -11.09 -17.17 -16.94
N GLU A 124 -10.51 -18.37 -16.80
CA GLU A 124 -11.21 -19.59 -16.42
C GLU A 124 -10.97 -19.90 -14.95
N PHE A 125 -12.02 -20.43 -14.32
CA PHE A 125 -12.08 -20.79 -12.92
C PHE A 125 -12.67 -22.19 -12.76
N ILE A 126 -12.41 -22.80 -11.60
CA ILE A 126 -13.13 -23.97 -11.13
C ILE A 126 -13.82 -23.58 -9.82
N ASN A 127 -15.11 -23.93 -9.70
CA ASN A 127 -15.82 -23.84 -8.45
C ASN A 127 -15.29 -24.90 -7.48
N THR A 128 -14.71 -24.50 -6.35
CA THR A 128 -14.07 -25.42 -5.40
C THR A 128 -15.05 -26.33 -4.65
N LYS A 129 -16.36 -26.06 -4.73
CA LYS A 129 -17.42 -26.91 -4.14
C LYS A 129 -18.08 -27.85 -5.14
N THR A 130 -18.36 -27.36 -6.35
CA THR A 130 -19.09 -28.13 -7.38
C THR A 130 -18.20 -28.74 -8.44
N GLU A 131 -16.92 -28.35 -8.49
CA GLU A 131 -15.94 -28.70 -9.53
C GLU A 131 -16.30 -28.19 -10.95
N GLU A 132 -17.36 -27.38 -11.06
CA GLU A 132 -17.79 -26.80 -12.33
C GLU A 132 -16.78 -25.77 -12.84
N SER A 133 -16.51 -25.82 -14.15
CA SER A 133 -15.70 -24.81 -14.81
C SER A 133 -16.53 -23.56 -15.13
N ILE A 134 -16.00 -22.39 -14.81
CA ILE A 134 -16.64 -21.10 -15.06
C ILE A 134 -15.67 -20.22 -15.86
N THR A 135 -16.18 -19.60 -16.91
CA THR A 135 -15.42 -18.65 -17.74
C THR A 135 -16.02 -17.26 -17.60
N ILE A 136 -15.16 -16.27 -17.31
CA ILE A 136 -15.57 -14.87 -17.20
C ILE A 136 -14.76 -14.02 -18.18
N HIS A 137 -15.45 -13.27 -19.03
CA HIS A 137 -14.85 -12.32 -19.97
C HIS A 137 -14.94 -10.88 -19.46
N ALA A 138 -13.89 -10.09 -19.68
CA ALA A 138 -13.87 -8.69 -19.29
C ALA A 138 -12.95 -7.86 -20.19
N LYS A 139 -13.26 -6.57 -20.34
CA LYS A 139 -12.39 -5.60 -21.06
C LYS A 139 -11.10 -5.28 -20.30
N GLN A 140 -11.18 -5.27 -18.97
CA GLN A 140 -10.07 -5.05 -18.05
C GLN A 140 -10.11 -6.10 -16.95
N ILE A 141 -8.94 -6.66 -16.67
CA ILE A 141 -8.68 -7.66 -15.64
C ILE A 141 -7.71 -7.04 -14.64
N ILE A 142 -7.99 -7.19 -13.35
CA ILE A 142 -7.05 -6.88 -12.27
C ILE A 142 -6.53 -8.21 -11.72
N ASP A 143 -5.22 -8.43 -11.82
CA ASP A 143 -4.54 -9.50 -11.07
C ASP A 143 -4.32 -9.01 -9.64
N ALA A 144 -5.17 -9.49 -8.74
CA ALA A 144 -5.06 -9.27 -7.30
C ALA A 144 -4.87 -10.61 -6.56
N THR A 145 -4.28 -11.60 -7.24
CA THR A 145 -3.90 -12.86 -6.62
C THR A 145 -2.68 -12.66 -5.72
N GLU A 146 -2.57 -13.43 -4.64
CA GLU A 146 -1.49 -13.29 -3.65
C GLU A 146 -0.08 -13.48 -4.25
N LEU A 147 0.04 -14.27 -5.33
CA LEU A 147 1.31 -14.65 -5.95
C LEU A 147 1.49 -14.18 -7.41
N GLY A 148 0.56 -13.39 -7.94
CA GLY A 148 0.60 -12.91 -9.34
C GLY A 148 0.41 -14.03 -10.37
N ASP A 149 -0.55 -14.92 -10.13
CA ASP A 149 -0.78 -16.11 -10.96
C ASP A 149 -1.47 -15.78 -12.29
N VAL A 150 -2.27 -14.70 -12.38
CA VAL A 150 -2.91 -14.31 -13.66
C VAL A 150 -1.86 -13.81 -14.64
N MET A 151 -0.98 -12.91 -14.19
CA MET A 151 0.07 -12.36 -15.04
C MET A 151 1.04 -13.47 -15.50
N ALA A 152 1.35 -14.43 -14.62
CA ALA A 152 2.16 -15.59 -14.98
C ALA A 152 1.46 -16.47 -16.03
N SER A 153 0.19 -16.81 -15.82
CA SER A 153 -0.60 -17.61 -16.77
C SER A 153 -0.77 -16.92 -18.12
N ALA A 154 -0.77 -15.58 -18.16
CA ALA A 154 -0.89 -14.78 -19.37
C ALA A 154 0.45 -14.53 -20.08
N ASN A 155 1.57 -15.10 -19.62
CA ASN A 155 2.93 -14.85 -20.12
C ASN A 155 3.36 -13.38 -20.06
N VAL A 156 2.85 -12.64 -19.07
CA VAL A 156 3.28 -11.27 -18.80
C VAL A 156 4.63 -11.33 -18.08
N PRO A 157 5.66 -10.58 -18.53
CA PRO A 157 6.97 -10.62 -17.89
C PRO A 157 6.94 -10.19 -16.43
N PHE A 158 7.62 -10.94 -15.57
CA PHE A 158 7.75 -10.69 -14.14
C PHE A 158 9.15 -11.08 -13.65
N ASP A 159 9.54 -10.52 -12.50
CA ASP A 159 10.71 -10.92 -11.72
C ASP A 159 10.27 -11.71 -10.48
N MET A 160 11.17 -12.50 -9.91
CA MET A 160 10.95 -13.33 -8.73
C MET A 160 12.22 -13.34 -7.88
N GLY A 161 12.08 -13.36 -6.55
CA GLY A 161 13.21 -13.41 -5.62
C GLY A 161 13.97 -12.09 -5.53
N MET A 162 15.30 -12.12 -5.42
CA MET A 162 16.11 -10.90 -5.28
C MET A 162 16.82 -10.55 -6.58
N GLU A 163 16.78 -9.28 -6.99
CA GLU A 163 17.56 -8.78 -8.12
C GLU A 163 19.04 -8.55 -7.74
N ALA A 164 19.95 -8.75 -8.70
CA ALA A 164 21.34 -8.35 -8.52
C ALA A 164 21.48 -6.83 -8.34
N ASP A 165 22.47 -6.39 -7.57
CA ASP A 165 22.81 -4.98 -7.39
C ASP A 165 23.06 -4.27 -8.73
N SER A 166 23.66 -4.97 -9.70
CA SER A 166 23.89 -4.46 -11.06
C SER A 166 22.60 -4.22 -11.87
N THR A 167 21.49 -4.83 -11.48
CA THR A 167 20.19 -4.69 -12.14
C THR A 167 19.43 -3.46 -11.62
N THR A 168 19.43 -3.23 -10.32
CA THR A 168 18.62 -2.16 -9.71
C THR A 168 19.42 -0.92 -9.32
N GLY A 169 20.72 -1.09 -9.07
CA GLY A 169 21.62 -0.08 -8.52
C GLY A 169 21.41 0.20 -7.03
N GLU A 170 20.70 -0.68 -6.30
CA GLU A 170 20.35 -0.49 -4.89
C GLU A 170 21.49 -0.88 -3.93
N ASN A 171 22.51 -1.61 -4.42
CA ASN A 171 23.78 -1.92 -3.73
C ASN A 171 23.59 -2.47 -2.31
N ILE A 172 22.72 -3.47 -2.19
CA ILE A 172 22.34 -4.11 -0.92
C ILE A 172 23.07 -5.43 -0.68
N GLY A 173 24.11 -5.74 -1.47
CA GLY A 173 24.93 -6.93 -1.31
C GLY A 173 24.30 -8.18 -1.91
N VAL A 174 23.56 -8.04 -3.01
CA VAL A 174 23.06 -9.17 -3.81
C VAL A 174 23.88 -9.25 -5.11
N PRO A 175 24.91 -10.13 -5.19
CA PRO A 175 25.83 -10.14 -6.32
C PRO A 175 25.20 -10.71 -7.61
N ALA A 176 24.18 -11.56 -7.49
CA ALA A 176 23.51 -12.21 -8.61
C ALA A 176 22.01 -12.39 -8.32
N THR A 177 21.19 -12.21 -9.37
CA THR A 177 19.74 -12.42 -9.30
C THR A 177 19.45 -13.87 -8.95
N ASN A 178 18.50 -14.10 -8.06
CA ASN A 178 18.11 -15.42 -7.58
C ASN A 178 16.61 -15.46 -7.27
N ASP A 179 16.08 -16.64 -6.97
CA ASP A 179 14.67 -16.87 -6.69
C ASP A 179 14.33 -16.92 -5.18
N ILE A 180 15.24 -16.46 -4.31
CA ILE A 180 15.03 -16.47 -2.87
C ILE A 180 13.99 -15.40 -2.51
N ILE A 181 12.85 -15.85 -2.01
CA ILE A 181 11.77 -14.98 -1.53
C ILE A 181 11.82 -14.81 -0.02
N GLN A 182 11.02 -13.88 0.50
CA GLN A 182 10.82 -13.74 1.94
C GLN A 182 10.14 -14.97 2.56
N ASP A 183 10.49 -15.23 3.82
CA ASP A 183 9.88 -16.25 4.67
C ASP A 183 8.37 -16.01 4.75
N ILE A 184 7.58 -17.09 4.65
CA ILE A 184 6.13 -17.01 4.86
C ILE A 184 5.80 -17.31 6.32
N THR A 185 4.59 -16.97 6.74
CA THR A 185 4.07 -17.39 8.04
C THR A 185 2.71 -18.05 7.84
N TYR A 186 2.48 -19.20 8.48
CA TYR A 186 1.10 -19.62 8.73
C TYR A 186 0.70 -19.02 10.07
N THR A 187 -0.15 -18.00 10.08
CA THR A 187 -0.52 -17.38 11.35
C THR A 187 -1.39 -18.33 12.17
N ALA A 188 -1.50 -18.07 13.47
CA ALA A 188 -2.51 -18.71 14.31
C ALA A 188 -3.20 -17.64 15.16
N LEU A 189 -4.44 -17.92 15.54
CA LEU A 189 -5.16 -17.10 16.49
C LEU A 189 -5.42 -17.93 17.74
N LEU A 190 -4.89 -17.47 18.87
CA LEU A 190 -5.08 -18.10 20.17
C LEU A 190 -6.08 -17.30 21.01
N LYS A 191 -6.74 -17.99 21.94
CA LYS A 191 -7.61 -17.41 22.96
C LYS A 191 -7.07 -17.74 24.34
N ASP A 192 -7.13 -16.77 25.24
CA ASP A 192 -6.93 -16.97 26.68
C ASP A 192 -8.19 -17.55 27.32
N TYR A 193 -8.09 -18.79 27.82
CA TYR A 193 -9.16 -19.49 28.52
C TYR A 193 -9.17 -19.23 30.03
N GLY A 194 -8.29 -18.34 30.51
CA GLY A 194 -8.23 -17.87 31.88
C GLY A 194 -7.22 -18.61 32.75
N VAL A 195 -6.93 -17.99 33.89
CA VAL A 195 -5.96 -18.49 34.87
C VAL A 195 -6.38 -19.88 35.36
N GLY A 196 -5.46 -20.84 35.29
CA GLY A 196 -5.67 -22.22 35.75
C GLY A 196 -6.20 -23.19 34.69
N ALA A 197 -6.57 -22.71 33.49
CA ALA A 197 -6.85 -23.59 32.35
C ALA A 197 -5.55 -24.26 31.87
N ASP A 198 -5.63 -25.57 31.58
CA ASP A 198 -4.56 -26.31 30.91
C ASP A 198 -5.12 -26.86 29.59
N CYS A 199 -4.89 -26.09 28.53
CA CYS A 199 -5.23 -26.41 27.15
C CYS A 199 -3.97 -26.83 26.37
N THR A 200 -2.97 -27.40 27.05
CA THR A 200 -1.72 -27.82 26.40
C THR A 200 -2.02 -28.79 25.27
N LEU A 201 -1.52 -28.49 24.08
CA LEU A 201 -1.71 -29.33 22.90
C LEU A 201 -1.07 -30.71 23.13
N VAL A 202 -1.59 -31.73 22.46
CA VAL A 202 -0.88 -33.01 22.35
C VAL A 202 0.46 -32.75 21.68
N LYS A 203 1.55 -33.28 22.27
CA LYS A 203 2.92 -33.09 21.76
C LYS A 203 2.97 -33.36 20.24
N PRO A 204 3.26 -32.34 19.41
CA PRO A 204 3.24 -32.52 17.97
C PRO A 204 4.37 -33.44 17.48
N ALA A 205 4.16 -34.08 16.34
CA ALA A 205 5.20 -34.86 15.67
C ALA A 205 6.41 -33.97 15.34
N ASN A 206 7.61 -34.56 15.38
CA ASN A 206 8.89 -33.89 15.10
C ASN A 206 9.17 -32.65 15.97
N TYR A 207 8.52 -32.52 17.13
CA TYR A 207 8.77 -31.41 18.05
C TYR A 207 10.19 -31.44 18.61
N ASN A 208 10.93 -30.35 18.38
CA ASN A 208 12.21 -30.04 18.99
C ASN A 208 12.21 -28.57 19.43
N PRO A 209 12.33 -28.24 20.74
CA PRO A 209 12.31 -26.85 21.20
C PRO A 209 13.45 -26.01 20.60
N MET A 210 14.57 -26.63 20.19
CA MET A 210 15.69 -25.94 19.56
C MET A 210 15.36 -25.36 18.17
N GLU A 211 14.22 -25.74 17.57
CA GLU A 211 13.70 -25.08 16.36
C GLU A 211 13.44 -23.58 16.60
N PHE A 212 13.14 -23.19 17.85
CA PHE A 212 12.73 -21.83 18.23
C PHE A 212 13.76 -21.11 19.11
N ASP A 213 15.02 -21.56 19.07
CA ASP A 213 16.10 -20.95 19.85
C ASP A 213 16.36 -19.50 19.42
N GLY A 214 16.30 -18.58 20.38
CA GLY A 214 16.44 -17.14 20.17
C GLY A 214 15.14 -16.42 19.82
N CYS A 215 13.97 -17.06 19.94
CA CYS A 215 12.67 -16.39 19.72
C CYS A 215 12.42 -15.22 20.69
N CYS A 216 12.91 -15.32 21.92
CA CYS A 216 12.88 -14.30 22.98
C CYS A 216 14.15 -14.38 23.83
N ASN A 217 14.40 -13.39 24.70
CA ASN A 217 15.58 -13.38 25.58
C ASN A 217 15.59 -14.52 26.62
N GLU A 218 14.43 -15.07 26.98
CA GLU A 218 14.28 -16.16 27.95
C GLU A 218 14.63 -17.54 27.40
N PHE A 219 14.75 -17.70 26.08
CA PHE A 219 15.12 -18.97 25.44
C PHE A 219 16.13 -18.72 24.31
N CYS A 220 17.40 -18.60 24.69
CA CYS A 220 18.52 -18.40 23.78
C CYS A 220 19.74 -19.18 24.28
N SER A 221 19.99 -20.35 23.69
CA SER A 221 21.07 -21.26 24.08
C SER A 221 22.43 -20.86 23.48
N ASP A 222 22.42 -20.18 22.33
CA ASP A 222 23.60 -19.72 21.63
C ASP A 222 23.99 -18.30 22.05
N SER A 223 24.94 -18.18 22.99
CA SER A 223 25.45 -16.90 23.49
C SER A 223 26.25 -16.10 22.46
N THR A 224 26.55 -16.68 21.30
CA THR A 224 27.25 -15.99 20.20
C THR A 224 26.29 -15.26 19.26
N LYS A 225 24.99 -15.55 19.35
CA LYS A 225 23.94 -14.87 18.59
C LYS A 225 23.34 -13.74 19.43
N LEU A 226 22.97 -12.65 18.77
CA LEU A 226 22.17 -11.59 19.39
C LEU A 226 20.81 -12.17 19.78
N ALA A 227 20.61 -12.35 21.09
CA ALA A 227 19.31 -12.72 21.63
C ALA A 227 18.27 -11.65 21.25
N SER A 228 17.04 -12.08 21.02
CA SER A 228 15.91 -11.16 20.86
C SER A 228 15.77 -10.30 22.13
N ASN A 229 15.54 -8.98 21.98
CA ASN A 229 15.42 -8.07 23.12
C ASN A 229 14.03 -8.10 23.78
N VAL A 230 13.15 -9.01 23.37
CA VAL A 230 11.80 -9.15 23.95
C VAL A 230 11.70 -10.38 24.82
N THR A 231 10.88 -10.29 25.87
CA THR A 231 10.41 -11.43 26.67
C THR A 231 9.36 -12.26 25.92
N ALA A 232 9.10 -13.47 26.37
CA ALA A 232 8.04 -14.33 25.85
C ALA A 232 6.64 -13.69 26.03
N ALA A 233 6.43 -12.93 27.11
CA ALA A 233 5.21 -12.16 27.30
C ALA A 233 5.07 -11.03 26.27
N GLN A 234 6.14 -10.27 26.02
CA GLN A 234 6.15 -9.23 24.97
C GLN A 234 5.98 -9.81 23.57
N LEU A 235 6.51 -11.02 23.31
CA LEU A 235 6.30 -11.75 22.07
C LEU A 235 4.80 -12.02 21.83
N LEU A 236 4.07 -12.46 22.86
CA LEU A 236 2.61 -12.64 22.77
C LEU A 236 1.89 -11.29 22.63
N ASP A 237 2.26 -10.30 23.46
CA ASP A 237 1.63 -8.99 23.46
C ASP A 237 1.82 -8.23 22.13
N TYR A 238 2.76 -8.63 21.28
CA TYR A 238 2.93 -8.07 19.93
C TYR A 238 1.64 -8.21 19.11
N GLY A 239 1.04 -9.40 19.13
CA GLY A 239 -0.18 -9.74 18.40
C GLY A 239 -1.42 -9.77 19.28
N LYS A 240 -1.42 -9.12 20.45
CA LYS A 240 -2.60 -9.12 21.33
C LYS A 240 -3.76 -8.43 20.64
N LEU A 241 -4.88 -9.11 20.55
CA LEU A 241 -6.12 -8.63 19.95
C LEU A 241 -7.14 -8.32 21.07
N PRO A 242 -8.26 -7.66 20.73
CA PRO A 242 -9.41 -7.57 21.63
C PRO A 242 -9.90 -8.95 22.11
N ASN A 243 -10.74 -8.93 23.15
CA ASN A 243 -11.44 -10.12 23.66
C ASN A 243 -10.52 -11.27 24.15
N GLY A 244 -9.31 -10.94 24.63
CA GLY A 244 -8.39 -11.93 25.21
C GLY A 244 -7.83 -12.89 24.16
N LYS A 245 -7.58 -12.42 22.95
CA LYS A 245 -7.04 -13.22 21.84
C LYS A 245 -5.66 -12.73 21.43
N TYR A 246 -4.91 -13.59 20.74
CA TYR A 246 -3.53 -13.36 20.36
C TYR A 246 -3.24 -13.92 18.96
N MET A 247 -2.77 -13.05 18.06
CA MET A 247 -2.23 -13.46 16.77
C MET A 247 -0.78 -13.94 16.96
N ILE A 248 -0.49 -15.14 16.46
CA ILE A 248 0.87 -15.69 16.35
C ILE A 248 1.38 -15.45 14.93
N ASN A 249 2.26 -14.46 14.82
CA ASN A 249 2.98 -14.11 13.60
C ASN A 249 4.37 -13.60 14.01
N TRP A 250 5.26 -14.52 14.39
CA TRP A 250 6.54 -14.16 15.00
C TRP A 250 7.73 -14.45 14.09
N PRO A 251 8.56 -13.43 13.77
CA PRO A 251 9.54 -13.56 12.72
C PRO A 251 10.80 -14.35 13.07
N GLY A 252 11.42 -14.95 12.06
CA GLY A 252 12.64 -15.74 12.18
C GLY A 252 12.47 -16.99 13.04
N LYS A 253 12.81 -16.91 14.33
CA LYS A 253 12.82 -18.07 15.25
C LYS A 253 11.46 -18.37 15.89
N GLY A 254 10.39 -17.83 15.32
CA GLY A 254 9.00 -18.19 15.62
C GLY A 254 8.41 -19.14 14.58
N ASN A 255 7.22 -18.80 14.08
CA ASN A 255 6.48 -19.58 13.07
C ASN A 255 6.71 -19.11 11.62
N ASP A 256 7.66 -18.21 11.37
CA ASP A 256 8.20 -17.99 10.02
C ASP A 256 8.81 -19.27 9.46
N ILE A 257 8.66 -19.53 8.17
CA ILE A 257 9.29 -20.66 7.48
C ILE A 257 9.65 -20.25 6.05
N TYR A 258 10.85 -20.62 5.61
CA TYR A 258 11.23 -20.47 4.22
C TYR A 258 10.59 -21.57 3.36
N LEU A 259 9.65 -21.19 2.48
CA LEU A 259 9.06 -22.07 1.48
C LEU A 259 8.95 -21.31 0.15
N ASN A 260 9.72 -21.69 -0.86
CA ASN A 260 9.60 -21.08 -2.19
C ASN A 260 8.39 -21.66 -2.95
N LEU A 261 7.22 -21.09 -2.71
CA LEU A 261 5.94 -21.58 -3.25
C LEU A 261 5.63 -21.09 -4.68
N ILE A 262 6.31 -20.03 -5.14
CA ILE A 262 6.00 -19.37 -6.41
C ILE A 262 6.12 -20.31 -7.63
N PRO A 263 7.22 -21.08 -7.82
CA PRO A 263 7.39 -21.93 -9.01
C PRO A 263 6.54 -23.20 -9.02
N LEU A 264 5.85 -23.51 -7.91
CA LEU A 264 5.10 -24.74 -7.72
C LEU A 264 3.69 -24.66 -8.33
N THR A 265 3.14 -25.82 -8.71
CA THR A 265 1.71 -25.95 -9.05
C THR A 265 0.84 -25.77 -7.80
N TYR A 266 -0.46 -25.57 -8.00
CA TYR A 266 -1.41 -25.46 -6.89
C TYR A 266 -1.31 -26.65 -5.92
N GLU A 267 -1.34 -27.88 -6.44
CA GLU A 267 -1.30 -29.10 -5.64
C GLU A 267 0.01 -29.21 -4.85
N GLN A 268 1.13 -28.86 -5.48
CA GLN A 268 2.44 -28.83 -4.84
C GLN A 268 2.50 -27.78 -3.72
N ARG A 269 1.95 -26.57 -3.96
CA ARG A 269 1.84 -25.53 -2.91
C ARG A 269 1.05 -26.04 -1.72
N GLN A 270 -0.09 -26.71 -1.93
CA GLN A 270 -0.90 -27.27 -0.85
C GLN A 270 -0.15 -28.33 -0.02
N GLN A 271 0.75 -29.10 -0.63
CA GLN A 271 1.59 -30.04 0.13
C GLN A 271 2.66 -29.31 0.96
N GLU A 272 3.33 -28.32 0.39
CA GLU A 272 4.37 -27.56 1.09
C GLU A 272 3.80 -26.73 2.25
N ILE A 273 2.61 -26.16 2.07
CA ILE A 273 1.92 -25.37 3.11
C ILE A 273 1.68 -26.17 4.40
N LYS A 274 1.53 -27.50 4.32
CA LYS A 274 1.41 -28.35 5.52
C LYS A 274 2.59 -28.19 6.47
N LYS A 275 3.81 -28.02 5.94
CA LYS A 275 5.01 -27.80 6.75
C LYS A 275 4.91 -26.51 7.59
N ALA A 276 4.33 -25.47 7.01
CA ALA A 276 4.11 -24.19 7.70
C ALA A 276 3.05 -24.31 8.81
N LYS A 277 1.95 -25.03 8.55
CA LYS A 277 0.93 -25.34 9.57
C LYS A 277 1.54 -26.13 10.74
N GLU A 278 2.29 -27.18 10.43
CA GLU A 278 2.95 -28.02 11.43
C GLU A 278 3.96 -27.22 12.27
N LYS A 279 4.78 -26.35 11.66
CA LYS A 279 5.70 -25.46 12.40
C LYS A 279 4.95 -24.53 13.35
N THR A 280 3.80 -24.01 12.93
CA THR A 280 2.96 -23.13 13.75
C THR A 280 2.39 -23.88 14.96
N ILE A 281 1.88 -25.10 14.77
CA ILE A 281 1.39 -25.95 15.86
C ILE A 281 2.52 -26.29 16.84
N ARG A 282 3.72 -26.62 16.33
CA ARG A 282 4.92 -26.83 17.17
C ARG A 282 5.29 -25.58 17.96
N PHE A 283 5.17 -24.40 17.38
CA PHE A 283 5.48 -23.14 18.06
C PHE A 283 4.47 -22.82 19.17
N VAL A 284 3.17 -23.07 18.96
CA VAL A 284 2.16 -22.93 20.01
C VAL A 284 2.44 -23.89 21.17
N TYR A 285 2.71 -25.16 20.88
CA TYR A 285 3.09 -26.15 21.91
C TYR A 285 4.39 -25.76 22.64
N PHE A 286 5.37 -25.18 21.92
CA PHE A 286 6.59 -24.63 22.52
C PHE A 286 6.27 -23.54 23.55
N LEU A 287 5.42 -22.57 23.19
CA LEU A 287 5.01 -21.48 24.09
C LEU A 287 4.32 -22.02 25.36
N GLN A 288 3.43 -23.00 25.21
CA GLN A 288 2.73 -23.64 26.32
C GLN A 288 3.69 -24.37 27.27
N THR A 289 4.69 -25.09 26.74
CA THR A 289 5.55 -25.99 27.53
C THR A 289 6.83 -25.35 28.04
N GLN A 290 7.42 -24.39 27.31
CA GLN A 290 8.65 -23.73 27.73
C GLN A 290 8.38 -22.52 28.65
N PHE A 291 7.29 -21.80 28.40
CA PHE A 291 6.98 -20.57 29.14
C PHE A 291 5.70 -20.68 29.99
N GLY A 292 5.03 -21.83 29.99
CA GLY A 292 3.87 -22.07 30.84
C GLY A 292 2.58 -21.40 30.37
N PHE A 293 2.49 -20.95 29.10
CA PHE A 293 1.28 -20.37 28.50
C PHE A 293 0.17 -21.41 28.22
N LYS A 294 -0.04 -22.35 29.14
CA LYS A 294 -0.97 -23.49 29.03
C LYS A 294 -2.43 -23.08 28.90
N HIS A 295 -2.78 -21.86 29.31
CA HIS A 295 -4.13 -21.30 29.22
C HIS A 295 -4.47 -20.79 27.81
N LEU A 296 -3.49 -20.71 26.91
CA LEU A 296 -3.68 -20.31 25.52
C LEU A 296 -3.89 -21.54 24.65
N ASP A 297 -4.91 -21.53 23.81
CA ASP A 297 -5.15 -22.53 22.77
C ASP A 297 -5.80 -21.86 21.55
N PHE A 298 -5.86 -22.57 20.42
CA PHE A 298 -6.50 -22.07 19.21
C PHE A 298 -7.91 -21.52 19.51
N ALA A 299 -8.18 -20.35 18.96
CA ALA A 299 -9.44 -19.67 19.14
C ALA A 299 -10.52 -20.36 18.30
N ALA A 300 -11.31 -21.21 18.95
CA ALA A 300 -12.37 -21.96 18.30
C ALA A 300 -13.36 -21.02 17.58
N ASN A 301 -13.78 -21.43 16.37
CA ASN A 301 -14.73 -20.73 15.50
C ASN A 301 -14.25 -19.39 14.91
N GLU A 302 -12.97 -19.03 15.04
CA GLU A 302 -12.43 -17.84 14.38
C GLU A 302 -12.22 -18.03 12.88
N PHE A 303 -11.76 -19.21 12.47
CA PHE A 303 -11.61 -19.57 11.07
C PHE A 303 -12.53 -20.74 10.71
N PRO A 304 -13.11 -20.77 9.49
CA PRO A 304 -14.00 -21.84 9.04
C PRO A 304 -13.20 -23.04 8.52
N THR A 305 -12.15 -23.44 9.22
CA THR A 305 -11.23 -24.53 8.86
C THR A 305 -11.25 -25.60 9.95
N ALA A 306 -11.10 -26.87 9.56
CA ALA A 306 -11.14 -27.98 10.50
C ALA A 306 -9.97 -27.97 11.52
N ASP A 307 -8.84 -27.39 11.13
CA ASP A 307 -7.64 -27.25 11.96
C ASP A 307 -7.58 -25.92 12.72
N GLN A 308 -8.62 -25.08 12.64
CA GLN A 308 -8.74 -23.77 13.29
C GLN A 308 -7.64 -22.75 12.88
N LEU A 309 -6.86 -23.06 11.85
CA LEU A 309 -5.86 -22.17 11.29
C LEU A 309 -6.48 -21.30 10.17
N PRO A 310 -5.82 -20.20 9.76
CA PRO A 310 -6.28 -19.37 8.64
C PRO A 310 -6.54 -20.16 7.34
N LEU A 311 -7.31 -19.58 6.44
CA LEU A 311 -7.67 -20.19 5.14
C LEU A 311 -6.46 -20.31 4.21
N ILE A 312 -5.55 -19.33 4.26
CA ILE A 312 -4.35 -19.25 3.43
C ILE A 312 -3.13 -18.87 4.29
N PRO A 313 -1.89 -19.20 3.89
CA PRO A 313 -0.72 -18.66 4.56
C PRO A 313 -0.58 -17.15 4.30
N TYR A 314 0.17 -16.47 5.16
CA TYR A 314 0.62 -15.11 4.89
C TYR A 314 1.80 -15.13 3.90
N HIS A 315 1.52 -14.82 2.64
CA HIS A 315 2.53 -14.54 1.63
C HIS A 315 3.03 -13.10 1.78
N ARG A 316 4.33 -12.93 2.07
CA ARG A 316 4.98 -11.61 2.08
C ARG A 316 5.32 -11.11 0.67
N GLU A 317 5.66 -12.04 -0.21
CA GLU A 317 6.15 -11.75 -1.55
C GLU A 317 5.53 -12.72 -2.58
N GLY A 318 5.36 -12.22 -3.79
CA GLY A 318 4.93 -12.98 -4.97
C GLY A 318 5.78 -12.61 -6.18
N ARG A 319 5.31 -12.97 -7.37
CA ARG A 319 5.93 -12.49 -8.61
C ARG A 319 5.75 -10.98 -8.72
N ARG A 320 6.75 -10.25 -9.19
CA ARG A 320 6.68 -8.79 -9.38
C ARG A 320 6.66 -8.44 -10.85
N LEU A 321 5.61 -7.76 -11.29
CA LEU A 321 5.44 -7.33 -12.67
C LEU A 321 6.68 -6.60 -13.20
N GLN A 322 7.05 -6.82 -14.47
CA GLN A 322 7.88 -5.87 -15.21
C GLN A 322 6.97 -4.81 -15.84
N GLY A 323 6.69 -3.76 -15.05
CA GLY A 323 5.71 -2.73 -15.39
C GLY A 323 6.30 -1.56 -16.18
N VAL A 324 5.47 -0.62 -16.59
CA VAL A 324 5.88 0.61 -17.31
C VAL A 324 7.01 1.32 -16.57
N VAL A 325 6.92 1.38 -15.24
CA VAL A 325 8.02 1.81 -14.37
C VAL A 325 8.38 0.72 -13.37
N ARG A 326 9.65 0.69 -12.93
CA ARG A 326 10.12 -0.13 -11.81
C ARG A 326 10.42 0.80 -10.65
N PHE A 327 9.64 0.70 -9.58
CA PHE A 327 9.83 1.49 -8.37
C PHE A 327 10.93 0.87 -7.49
N LYS A 328 11.83 1.69 -6.94
CA LYS A 328 13.12 1.26 -6.36
C LYS A 328 13.48 2.14 -5.16
N VAL A 329 14.43 1.72 -4.34
CA VAL A 329 14.87 2.45 -3.14
C VAL A 329 15.27 3.88 -3.45
N GLN A 330 15.94 4.15 -4.58
CA GLN A 330 16.34 5.53 -4.92
C GLN A 330 15.14 6.47 -5.12
N HIS A 331 14.03 5.95 -5.65
CA HIS A 331 12.79 6.70 -5.83
C HIS A 331 12.07 6.99 -4.52
N ILE A 332 12.34 6.21 -3.47
CA ILE A 332 11.79 6.42 -2.12
C ILE A 332 12.72 7.32 -1.30
N ALA A 333 14.02 7.03 -1.28
CA ALA A 333 14.99 7.71 -0.43
C ALA A 333 15.24 9.16 -0.87
N GLU A 334 15.31 9.40 -2.18
CA GLU A 334 15.67 10.70 -2.77
C GLU A 334 14.75 11.02 -3.97
N PRO A 335 13.41 11.07 -3.79
CA PRO A 335 12.43 11.14 -4.88
C PRO A 335 12.64 12.33 -5.81
N PHE A 336 13.09 13.46 -5.25
CA PHE A 336 13.24 14.72 -5.98
C PHE A 336 14.59 14.87 -6.71
N LYS A 337 15.50 13.90 -6.57
CA LYS A 337 16.81 13.89 -7.25
C LYS A 337 16.89 12.88 -8.40
N GLN A 338 15.88 12.04 -8.56
CA GLN A 338 15.85 11.04 -9.62
C GLN A 338 15.49 11.68 -10.97
N SER A 339 16.00 11.12 -12.07
CA SER A 339 15.62 11.52 -13.43
C SER A 339 14.14 11.25 -13.69
N GLN A 340 13.68 10.06 -13.30
CA GLN A 340 12.27 9.71 -13.28
C GLN A 340 11.61 10.36 -12.06
N ALA A 341 10.79 11.39 -12.30
CA ALA A 341 10.08 12.12 -11.25
C ALA A 341 8.81 11.37 -10.80
N LEU A 342 8.96 10.09 -10.43
CA LEU A 342 7.85 9.17 -10.11
C LEU A 342 6.94 9.67 -8.98
N TYR A 343 7.44 10.53 -8.10
CA TYR A 343 6.60 11.18 -7.07
C TYR A 343 5.43 11.98 -7.67
N ARG A 344 5.54 12.44 -8.93
CA ARG A 344 4.46 13.15 -9.64
C ARG A 344 3.31 12.23 -10.02
N THR A 345 3.54 10.92 -10.07
CA THR A 345 2.60 9.90 -10.54
C THR A 345 2.04 9.02 -9.41
N GLY A 346 2.25 9.43 -8.16
CA GLY A 346 1.80 8.71 -6.96
C GLY A 346 0.28 8.48 -6.91
N ILE A 347 -0.13 7.29 -6.48
CA ILE A 347 -1.54 6.88 -6.38
C ILE A 347 -1.94 6.24 -5.05
N SER A 348 -0.96 5.98 -4.19
CA SER A 348 -1.14 5.47 -2.84
C SER A 348 0.12 5.81 -2.05
N VAL A 349 0.05 5.79 -0.73
CA VAL A 349 1.16 6.16 0.15
C VAL A 349 1.49 5.07 1.15
N GLY A 350 2.73 5.03 1.61
CA GLY A 350 3.20 4.19 2.71
C GLY A 350 4.22 4.92 3.57
N ASP A 351 4.23 4.63 4.87
CA ASP A 351 5.18 5.20 5.85
C ASP A 351 6.02 4.14 6.59
N TYR A 352 5.87 2.86 6.30
CA TYR A 352 6.64 1.85 7.02
C TYR A 352 8.06 1.74 6.48
N PRO A 353 9.07 1.47 7.33
CA PRO A 353 10.41 1.12 6.87
C PRO A 353 10.41 -0.08 5.91
N ILE A 354 11.51 -0.27 5.19
CA ILE A 354 11.68 -1.49 4.41
C ILE A 354 11.99 -2.63 5.38
N ASP A 355 11.14 -3.65 5.43
CA ASP A 355 11.29 -4.77 6.36
C ASP A 355 11.22 -6.11 5.63
N HIS A 356 12.35 -6.83 5.63
CA HIS A 356 12.52 -8.09 4.92
C HIS A 356 12.70 -9.26 5.88
N HIS A 357 11.93 -10.33 5.65
CA HIS A 357 12.01 -11.55 6.43
C HIS A 357 12.76 -12.63 5.65
N HIS A 358 14.03 -12.85 5.96
CA HIS A 358 14.86 -13.89 5.33
C HIS A 358 15.67 -14.71 6.34
N ARG A 359 15.25 -14.71 7.61
CA ARG A 359 16.04 -15.28 8.71
C ARG A 359 16.13 -16.79 8.65
N GLU A 360 15.22 -17.45 7.93
CA GLU A 360 15.24 -18.90 7.74
C GLU A 360 16.03 -19.33 6.49
N ASN A 361 16.54 -18.39 5.69
CA ASN A 361 17.42 -18.66 4.55
C ASN A 361 18.71 -17.83 4.62
N THR A 362 19.79 -18.43 5.08
CA THR A 362 21.09 -17.77 5.27
C THR A 362 21.76 -17.32 3.98
N ASN A 363 21.28 -17.74 2.81
CA ASN A 363 21.80 -17.28 1.52
C ASN A 363 21.27 -15.90 1.12
N ALA A 364 20.24 -15.39 1.82
CA ALA A 364 19.73 -14.04 1.62
C ALA A 364 20.39 -13.03 2.58
N PRO A 365 20.49 -11.74 2.20
CA PRO A 365 21.04 -10.70 3.06
C PRO A 365 20.25 -10.55 4.37
N GLN A 366 20.95 -10.58 5.50
CA GLN A 366 20.34 -10.55 6.84
C GLN A 366 20.24 -9.13 7.44
N HIS A 367 20.63 -8.10 6.69
CA HIS A 367 20.72 -6.71 7.15
C HIS A 367 19.57 -5.81 6.66
N LEU A 368 18.56 -6.39 6.01
CA LEU A 368 17.44 -5.67 5.38
C LEU A 368 16.21 -5.49 6.31
N ASN A 369 16.37 -5.73 7.61
CA ASN A 369 15.32 -5.45 8.60
C ASN A 369 15.29 -3.94 8.89
N PHE A 370 14.12 -3.31 8.74
CA PHE A 370 13.89 -1.89 9.01
C PHE A 370 14.86 -0.91 8.32
N TYR A 371 15.20 -1.14 7.05
CA TYR A 371 16.04 -0.21 6.28
C TYR A 371 15.36 1.17 6.20
N PRO A 372 16.06 2.25 6.61
CA PRO A 372 15.45 3.56 6.83
C PRO A 372 15.16 4.26 5.50
N VAL A 373 13.90 4.63 5.32
CA VAL A 373 13.40 5.39 4.17
C VAL A 373 12.42 6.45 4.67
N PRO A 374 12.17 7.55 3.94
CA PRO A 374 11.03 8.41 4.24
C PRO A 374 9.71 7.74 3.82
N SER A 375 8.57 8.34 4.19
CA SER A 375 7.29 7.92 3.62
C SER A 375 7.24 8.25 2.12
N TYR A 376 6.58 7.41 1.35
CA TYR A 376 6.63 7.42 -0.12
C TYR A 376 5.24 7.33 -0.74
N ASN A 377 5.17 7.56 -2.05
CA ASN A 377 4.01 7.27 -2.88
C ASN A 377 4.34 6.26 -4.00
N ILE A 378 3.42 5.35 -4.28
CA ILE A 378 3.59 4.34 -5.33
C ILE A 378 3.14 4.93 -6.68
N PRO A 379 3.96 4.86 -7.75
CA PRO A 379 3.62 5.44 -9.05
C PRO A 379 2.61 4.59 -9.82
N LEU A 380 1.67 5.24 -10.54
CA LEU A 380 0.63 4.57 -11.33
C LEU A 380 1.18 3.55 -12.34
N GLY A 381 2.30 3.87 -12.99
CA GLY A 381 2.92 2.98 -13.97
C GLY A 381 3.41 1.64 -13.41
N ALA A 382 3.54 1.52 -12.07
CA ALA A 382 3.96 0.26 -11.43
C ALA A 382 2.87 -0.83 -11.50
N LEU A 383 1.61 -0.45 -11.70
CA LEU A 383 0.49 -1.37 -11.82
C LEU A 383 0.27 -1.87 -13.26
N ILE A 384 0.98 -1.29 -14.23
CA ILE A 384 0.64 -1.43 -15.64
C ILE A 384 1.73 -2.24 -16.36
N PRO A 385 1.40 -3.36 -17.05
CA PRO A 385 2.38 -4.10 -17.84
C PRO A 385 2.99 -3.23 -18.94
N LYS A 386 4.26 -3.47 -19.31
CA LYS A 386 4.89 -2.71 -20.41
C LYS A 386 4.21 -2.90 -21.77
N GLN A 387 3.81 -4.13 -22.08
CA GLN A 387 3.39 -4.54 -23.43
C GLN A 387 1.98 -5.13 -23.48
N HIS A 388 1.54 -5.80 -22.41
CA HIS A 388 0.27 -6.54 -22.41
C HIS A 388 -0.94 -5.62 -22.19
N ASN A 389 -2.04 -5.90 -22.87
CA ASN A 389 -3.28 -5.13 -22.81
C ASN A 389 -4.33 -5.84 -21.93
N GLY A 390 -5.32 -5.09 -21.46
CA GLY A 390 -6.45 -5.65 -20.70
C GLY A 390 -6.09 -6.08 -19.28
N LEU A 391 -4.91 -5.76 -18.77
CA LEU A 391 -4.42 -6.18 -17.46
C LEU A 391 -3.87 -5.01 -16.65
N ILE A 392 -4.23 -4.99 -15.37
CA ILE A 392 -3.63 -4.21 -14.30
C ILE A 392 -3.20 -5.20 -13.21
N VAL A 393 -2.04 -4.99 -12.61
CA VAL A 393 -1.56 -5.83 -11.51
C VAL A 393 -1.62 -5.03 -10.21
N ALA A 394 -2.15 -5.64 -9.17
CA ALA A 394 -2.28 -5.08 -7.84
C ALA A 394 -1.70 -6.06 -6.81
N GLU A 395 -2.12 -5.94 -5.55
CA GLU A 395 -1.62 -6.77 -4.44
C GLU A 395 -0.09 -6.67 -4.33
N LYS A 396 0.60 -7.74 -3.97
CA LYS A 396 2.07 -7.77 -3.88
C LYS A 396 2.77 -7.87 -5.25
N GLY A 397 1.98 -7.95 -6.33
CA GLY A 397 2.48 -8.22 -7.68
C GLY A 397 2.95 -6.99 -8.47
N ILE A 398 2.82 -5.78 -7.92
CA ILE A 398 3.18 -4.53 -8.59
C ILE A 398 4.69 -4.47 -8.96
N SER A 399 5.02 -3.58 -9.91
CA SER A 399 6.38 -3.42 -10.44
C SER A 399 7.29 -2.61 -9.50
N VAL A 400 7.77 -3.27 -8.47
CA VAL A 400 8.74 -2.78 -7.48
C VAL A 400 10.01 -3.65 -7.49
N SER A 401 11.16 -3.16 -7.01
CA SER A 401 12.28 -4.05 -6.68
C SER A 401 11.90 -4.96 -5.52
N ASN A 402 12.61 -6.09 -5.34
CA ASN A 402 12.43 -6.94 -4.16
C ASN A 402 12.54 -6.11 -2.87
N ILE A 403 13.46 -5.15 -2.83
CA ILE A 403 13.74 -4.34 -1.65
C ILE A 403 12.56 -3.45 -1.30
N VAL A 404 11.99 -2.76 -2.28
CA VAL A 404 10.80 -1.94 -2.09
C VAL A 404 9.54 -2.78 -1.79
N ASN A 405 9.48 -4.05 -2.21
CA ASN A 405 8.40 -4.94 -1.81
C ASN A 405 8.26 -5.06 -0.29
N GLY A 406 9.38 -5.01 0.45
CA GLY A 406 9.41 -5.08 1.93
C GLY A 406 8.67 -3.96 2.66
N THR A 407 8.26 -2.89 1.98
CA THR A 407 7.39 -1.84 2.55
C THR A 407 6.06 -1.72 1.81
N THR A 408 6.04 -1.93 0.50
CA THR A 408 4.82 -1.78 -0.31
C THR A 408 3.79 -2.89 -0.09
N ARG A 409 4.20 -4.03 0.48
CA ARG A 409 3.35 -5.19 0.80
C ARG A 409 2.42 -4.99 2.01
N LEU A 410 2.53 -3.90 2.75
CA LEU A 410 1.78 -3.71 3.99
C LEU A 410 0.30 -3.40 3.76
N GLN A 411 -0.53 -3.79 4.74
CA GLN A 411 -1.99 -3.82 4.65
C GLN A 411 -2.61 -2.50 4.22
N PRO A 412 -2.28 -1.35 4.83
CA PRO A 412 -2.82 -0.07 4.37
C PRO A 412 -2.39 0.29 2.95
N VAL A 413 -1.12 0.00 2.61
CA VAL A 413 -0.54 0.35 1.31
C VAL A 413 -1.17 -0.47 0.19
N VAL A 414 -1.37 -1.76 0.43
CA VAL A 414 -2.04 -2.68 -0.50
C VAL A 414 -3.52 -2.31 -0.68
N LEU A 415 -4.24 -1.94 0.39
CA LEU A 415 -5.63 -1.44 0.28
C LEU A 415 -5.71 -0.22 -0.64
N LEU A 416 -4.86 0.79 -0.39
CA LEU A 416 -4.84 2.03 -1.18
C LEU A 416 -4.42 1.77 -2.63
N THR A 417 -3.45 0.88 -2.85
CA THR A 417 -3.01 0.48 -4.19
C THR A 417 -4.10 -0.27 -4.95
N GLY A 418 -4.87 -1.12 -4.26
CA GLY A 418 -6.07 -1.76 -4.80
C GLY A 418 -7.14 -0.74 -5.20
N GLN A 419 -7.40 0.25 -4.35
CA GLN A 419 -8.30 1.36 -4.68
C GLN A 419 -7.84 2.07 -5.97
N ALA A 420 -6.56 2.39 -6.10
CA ALA A 420 -5.99 2.99 -7.31
C ALA A 420 -6.11 2.09 -8.54
N ALA A 421 -5.91 0.77 -8.40
CA ALA A 421 -6.09 -0.19 -9.49
C ALA A 421 -7.55 -0.21 -9.98
N GLY A 422 -8.51 -0.19 -9.06
CA GLY A 422 -9.95 -0.10 -9.38
C GLY A 422 -10.31 1.21 -10.09
N ALA A 423 -9.76 2.34 -9.65
CA ALA A 423 -9.93 3.64 -10.29
C ALA A 423 -9.37 3.65 -11.72
N LEU A 424 -8.13 3.20 -11.91
CA LEU A 424 -7.48 3.10 -13.22
C LEU A 424 -8.30 2.22 -14.18
N ALA A 425 -8.73 1.05 -13.72
CA ALA A 425 -9.47 0.11 -14.53
C ALA A 425 -10.86 0.64 -14.93
N ALA A 426 -11.56 1.32 -14.00
CA ALA A 426 -12.85 1.91 -14.29
C ALA A 426 -12.74 3.05 -15.32
N VAL A 427 -11.79 3.97 -15.13
CA VAL A 427 -11.52 5.05 -16.09
C VAL A 427 -11.12 4.48 -17.46
N SER A 428 -10.32 3.42 -17.47
CA SER A 428 -9.96 2.68 -18.69
C SER A 428 -11.18 2.12 -19.43
N VAL A 429 -12.12 1.51 -18.71
CA VAL A 429 -13.38 0.99 -19.30
C VAL A 429 -14.25 2.13 -19.83
N GLN A 430 -14.43 3.21 -19.06
CA GLN A 430 -15.27 4.35 -19.42
C GLN A 430 -14.75 5.10 -20.65
N GLN A 431 -13.43 5.28 -20.74
CA GLN A 431 -12.80 5.95 -21.88
C GLN A 431 -12.50 5.01 -23.05
N ASN A 432 -12.75 3.71 -22.90
CA ASN A 432 -12.41 2.67 -23.88
C ASN A 432 -10.94 2.74 -24.33
N LYS A 433 -10.03 2.86 -23.36
CA LYS A 433 -8.57 3.00 -23.56
C LYS A 433 -7.82 1.96 -22.73
N GLN A 434 -6.61 1.59 -23.14
CA GLN A 434 -5.75 0.75 -22.32
C GLN A 434 -5.25 1.51 -21.08
N PRO A 435 -4.93 0.82 -19.98
CA PRO A 435 -4.44 1.47 -18.76
C PRO A 435 -3.22 2.38 -19.01
N ARG A 436 -2.32 1.99 -19.94
CA ARG A 436 -1.15 2.80 -20.34
C ARG A 436 -1.51 4.17 -20.93
N GLU A 437 -2.69 4.31 -21.52
CA GLU A 437 -3.14 5.51 -22.21
C GLU A 437 -3.96 6.45 -21.32
N ILE A 438 -4.26 6.03 -20.08
CA ILE A 438 -5.01 6.84 -19.13
C ILE A 438 -4.10 7.91 -18.52
N SER A 439 -4.63 9.14 -18.45
CA SER A 439 -3.96 10.27 -17.79
C SER A 439 -3.76 9.95 -16.31
N VAL A 440 -2.52 10.13 -15.84
CA VAL A 440 -2.15 10.01 -14.43
C VAL A 440 -2.99 10.98 -13.59
N ARG A 441 -3.17 12.21 -14.07
CA ARG A 441 -3.95 13.26 -13.39
C ARG A 441 -5.41 12.86 -13.24
N THR A 442 -5.99 12.20 -14.24
CA THR A 442 -7.38 11.71 -14.15
C THR A 442 -7.56 10.68 -13.02
N VAL A 443 -6.63 9.74 -12.86
CA VAL A 443 -6.70 8.75 -11.77
C VAL A 443 -6.46 9.40 -10.42
N GLN A 444 -5.48 10.30 -10.31
CA GLN A 444 -5.21 11.05 -9.09
C GLN A 444 -6.41 11.90 -8.65
N GLU A 445 -7.14 12.53 -9.56
CA GLU A 445 -8.38 13.26 -9.23
C GLU A 445 -9.48 12.36 -8.68
N VAL A 446 -9.63 11.14 -9.22
CA VAL A 446 -10.57 10.15 -8.67
C VAL A 446 -10.20 9.79 -7.23
N LEU A 447 -8.91 9.63 -6.95
CA LEU A 447 -8.39 9.29 -5.63
C LEU A 447 -8.56 10.44 -4.63
N LEU A 448 -8.25 11.68 -5.03
CA LEU A 448 -8.46 12.87 -4.20
C LEU A 448 -9.94 13.07 -3.86
N LYS A 449 -10.85 12.85 -4.82
CA LYS A 449 -12.31 12.87 -4.56
C LYS A 449 -12.77 11.80 -3.56
N ALA A 450 -12.04 10.68 -3.49
CA ALA A 450 -12.23 9.66 -2.47
C ALA A 450 -11.44 9.93 -1.18
N ASN A 451 -10.91 11.16 -1.02
CA ASN A 451 -10.09 11.59 0.10
C ASN A 451 -8.85 10.71 0.34
N ALA A 452 -8.21 10.23 -0.72
CA ALA A 452 -6.99 9.42 -0.67
C ALA A 452 -5.73 10.29 -0.89
N TYR A 453 -4.65 9.99 -0.15
CA TYR A 453 -3.35 10.62 -0.40
C TYR A 453 -2.76 10.18 -1.74
N ILE A 454 -2.20 11.16 -2.47
CA ILE A 454 -1.34 10.92 -3.64
C ILE A 454 0.12 11.35 -3.38
N MET A 455 0.33 12.17 -2.34
CA MET A 455 1.63 12.60 -1.81
C MET A 455 1.69 12.29 -0.31
N PRO A 456 2.81 11.77 0.23
CA PRO A 456 2.89 11.28 1.61
C PRO A 456 3.11 12.40 2.65
N TYR A 457 2.36 13.50 2.55
CA TYR A 457 2.53 14.65 3.44
C TYR A 457 1.89 14.40 4.81
N PHE A 458 2.73 14.06 5.78
CA PHE A 458 2.33 13.66 7.12
C PHE A 458 1.61 14.77 7.91
N ASP A 459 2.04 16.02 7.73
CA ASP A 459 1.57 17.19 8.48
C ASP A 459 0.40 17.93 7.81
N VAL A 460 -0.10 17.43 6.69
CA VAL A 460 -1.36 17.89 6.07
C VAL A 460 -2.30 16.69 5.99
N ARG A 461 -3.16 16.61 7.00
CA ARG A 461 -4.10 15.50 7.19
C ARG A 461 -5.21 15.48 6.14
N SER A 462 -5.78 14.31 5.87
CA SER A 462 -6.92 14.12 4.94
C SER A 462 -8.21 14.82 5.38
N ASP A 463 -8.30 15.28 6.63
CA ASP A 463 -9.40 16.09 7.16
C ASP A 463 -9.12 17.60 7.06
N HIS A 464 -7.95 18.00 6.58
CA HIS A 464 -7.57 19.41 6.46
C HIS A 464 -8.31 20.09 5.30
N LYS A 465 -8.86 21.30 5.53
CA LYS A 465 -9.64 22.07 4.54
C LYS A 465 -8.95 22.21 3.17
N HIS A 466 -7.63 22.30 3.16
CA HIS A 466 -6.80 22.49 1.96
C HIS A 466 -6.02 21.25 1.54
N PHE A 467 -6.42 20.06 2.01
CA PHE A 467 -5.78 18.79 1.71
C PHE A 467 -5.50 18.62 0.20
N ASP A 468 -6.55 18.70 -0.62
CA ASP A 468 -6.48 18.54 -2.06
C ASP A 468 -5.49 19.49 -2.75
N ALA A 469 -5.48 20.77 -2.37
CA ALA A 469 -4.59 21.77 -2.96
C ALA A 469 -3.11 21.42 -2.67
N VAL A 470 -2.81 21.03 -1.43
CA VAL A 470 -1.46 20.61 -1.05
C VAL A 470 -1.03 19.35 -1.81
N GLN A 471 -1.94 18.38 -1.94
CA GLN A 471 -1.67 17.13 -2.67
C GLN A 471 -1.40 17.39 -4.16
N ARG A 472 -2.25 18.18 -4.83
CA ARG A 472 -2.09 18.55 -6.24
C ARG A 472 -0.80 19.31 -6.49
N ILE A 473 -0.51 20.32 -5.67
CA ILE A 473 0.73 21.11 -5.81
C ILE A 473 1.96 20.24 -5.57
N GLY A 474 1.95 19.40 -4.54
CA GLY A 474 3.05 18.46 -4.30
C GLY A 474 3.32 17.52 -5.47
N ALA A 475 2.26 17.01 -6.10
CA ALA A 475 2.34 16.12 -7.27
C ALA A 475 2.81 16.82 -8.57
N THR A 476 2.99 18.14 -8.55
CA THR A 476 3.71 18.89 -9.60
C THR A 476 5.22 19.01 -9.30
N GLY A 477 5.64 18.77 -8.06
CA GLY A 477 7.00 19.08 -7.62
C GLY A 477 7.25 20.56 -7.39
N ILE A 478 6.20 21.37 -7.36
CA ILE A 478 6.22 22.69 -6.72
C ILE A 478 6.09 22.48 -5.21
N LEU A 479 6.84 23.24 -4.41
CA LEU A 479 6.84 23.14 -2.95
C LEU A 479 7.18 21.72 -2.46
N LYS A 480 8.29 21.16 -2.94
CA LYS A 480 8.74 19.81 -2.55
C LYS A 480 8.78 19.64 -1.04
N GLY A 481 8.39 18.47 -0.58
CA GLY A 481 8.43 18.11 0.84
C GLY A 481 9.82 17.67 1.28
N LYS A 482 9.98 17.38 2.56
CA LYS A 482 11.22 16.84 3.14
C LYS A 482 10.97 15.49 3.80
N GLY A 483 11.61 14.45 3.27
CA GLY A 483 11.56 13.10 3.83
C GLY A 483 12.40 12.96 5.11
N GLU A 484 11.91 12.15 6.04
CA GLU A 484 12.54 11.80 7.30
C GLU A 484 12.19 10.34 7.66
N PRO A 485 13.17 9.42 7.70
CA PRO A 485 12.99 8.13 8.35
C PRO A 485 12.70 8.33 9.85
N TYR A 486 11.63 7.73 10.37
CA TYR A 486 11.21 7.96 11.75
C TYR A 486 10.62 6.71 12.39
N LYS A 487 11.43 5.99 13.18
CA LYS A 487 11.01 4.77 13.90
C LYS A 487 10.29 3.79 12.94
N TRP A 488 9.04 3.44 13.22
CA TRP A 488 8.19 2.57 12.39
C TRP A 488 7.15 3.34 11.55
N ALA A 489 7.19 4.68 11.56
CA ALA A 489 6.26 5.54 10.85
C ALA A 489 7.02 6.73 10.26
N ASN A 490 7.66 6.46 9.12
CA ASN A 490 8.43 7.41 8.34
C ASN A 490 7.57 8.60 7.91
N ARG A 491 8.21 9.72 7.62
CA ARG A 491 7.50 10.98 7.39
C ARG A 491 8.04 11.68 6.16
N THR A 492 7.16 12.43 5.52
CA THR A 492 7.51 13.45 4.54
C THR A 492 6.73 14.69 4.92
N TRP A 493 7.44 15.76 5.26
CA TRP A 493 6.85 16.99 5.76
C TRP A 493 6.62 17.97 4.62
N PHE A 494 5.42 18.57 4.59
CA PHE A 494 5.10 19.68 3.71
C PHE A 494 5.45 21.04 4.32
N TYR A 495 5.41 21.18 5.66
CA TYR A 495 5.61 22.40 6.43
C TYR A 495 4.65 23.55 6.05
N PRO A 496 3.33 23.41 6.26
CA PRO A 496 2.31 24.32 5.75
C PRO A 496 2.53 25.78 6.19
N ASP A 497 2.92 26.01 7.45
CA ASP A 497 3.06 27.35 8.02
C ASP A 497 4.42 28.00 7.76
N SER A 498 5.37 27.29 7.15
CA SER A 498 6.69 27.84 6.88
C SER A 498 6.71 28.73 5.64
N ILE A 499 7.61 29.69 5.63
CA ILE A 499 7.91 30.53 4.46
C ILE A 499 8.91 29.83 3.55
N ILE A 500 8.87 30.12 2.25
CA ILE A 500 9.80 29.55 1.27
C ILE A 500 10.79 30.59 0.76
N ALA A 501 12.07 30.20 0.67
CA ALA A 501 13.10 31.01 0.03
C ALA A 501 12.81 31.13 -1.47
N SER A 502 12.93 32.35 -2.01
CA SER A 502 12.65 32.64 -3.41
C SER A 502 13.49 31.81 -4.37
N ALA A 503 14.75 31.53 -4.04
CA ALA A 503 15.63 30.68 -4.84
C ALA A 503 15.13 29.23 -4.93
N THR A 504 14.66 28.67 -3.81
CA THR A 504 14.07 27.32 -3.78
C THR A 504 12.79 27.26 -4.61
N PHE A 505 11.88 28.22 -4.41
CA PHE A 505 10.65 28.28 -5.19
C PHE A 505 10.92 28.45 -6.69
N THR A 506 11.83 29.37 -7.05
CA THR A 506 12.26 29.59 -8.44
C THR A 506 12.77 28.30 -9.07
N ASN A 507 13.60 27.54 -8.37
CA ASN A 507 14.12 26.27 -8.89
C ASN A 507 13.04 25.19 -9.03
N ASP A 508 12.06 25.13 -8.13
CA ASP A 508 10.93 24.21 -8.24
C ASP A 508 9.96 24.60 -9.37
N TYR A 509 9.79 25.90 -9.62
CA TYR A 509 8.84 26.42 -10.60
C TYR A 509 9.38 26.46 -12.04
N LYS A 510 10.70 26.35 -12.23
CA LYS A 510 11.39 26.52 -13.53
C LYS A 510 10.88 25.62 -14.66
N GLU A 511 10.34 24.43 -14.32
CA GLU A 511 9.77 23.50 -15.30
C GLU A 511 8.41 23.97 -15.86
N PHE A 512 7.76 24.93 -15.21
CA PHE A 512 6.54 25.59 -15.69
C PHE A 512 6.85 26.89 -16.41
N VAL A 513 7.60 27.77 -15.73
CA VAL A 513 7.95 29.12 -16.17
C VAL A 513 9.35 29.44 -15.64
N GLY A 514 10.29 29.74 -16.54
CA GLY A 514 11.58 30.30 -16.15
C GLY A 514 11.42 31.74 -15.67
N MET A 515 11.56 31.99 -14.37
CA MET A 515 11.52 33.33 -13.79
C MET A 515 12.50 33.43 -12.63
N ASN A 516 12.91 34.64 -12.26
CA ASN A 516 13.72 34.88 -11.07
C ASN A 516 13.02 35.92 -10.19
N LEU A 517 12.87 35.61 -8.91
CA LEU A 517 12.36 36.53 -7.91
C LEU A 517 13.53 37.26 -7.22
N THR A 518 13.36 38.55 -6.95
CA THR A 518 14.39 39.41 -6.35
C THR A 518 14.37 39.41 -4.83
N SER A 519 13.20 39.18 -4.22
CA SER A 519 13.01 39.04 -2.77
C SER A 519 13.78 37.84 -2.22
N SER A 520 14.21 37.87 -0.96
CA SER A 520 14.86 36.72 -0.30
C SER A 520 13.89 35.56 -0.06
N THR A 521 12.63 35.88 0.25
CA THR A 521 11.52 34.93 0.42
C THR A 521 10.39 35.32 -0.51
N VAL A 522 9.54 34.36 -0.87
CA VAL A 522 8.41 34.63 -1.75
C VAL A 522 7.39 35.48 -0.98
N THR A 523 7.08 36.67 -1.49
CA THR A 523 6.00 37.52 -0.96
C THR A 523 4.67 37.21 -1.66
N ILE A 524 3.55 37.70 -1.14
CA ILE A 524 2.26 37.62 -1.84
C ILE A 524 2.35 38.34 -3.20
N ALA A 525 2.99 39.51 -3.26
CA ALA A 525 3.22 40.24 -4.49
C ALA A 525 4.05 39.43 -5.51
N ASP A 526 5.08 38.72 -5.05
CA ASP A 526 5.87 37.82 -5.90
C ASP A 526 5.02 36.68 -6.45
N ALA A 527 4.17 36.07 -5.61
CA ALA A 527 3.26 35.01 -6.04
C ALA A 527 2.27 35.52 -7.10
N VAL A 528 1.69 36.71 -6.93
CA VAL A 528 0.82 37.33 -7.96
C VAL A 528 1.59 37.54 -9.26
N THR A 529 2.84 37.99 -9.20
CA THR A 529 3.70 38.12 -10.38
C THR A 529 3.88 36.76 -11.06
N THR A 530 4.19 35.69 -10.31
CA THR A 530 4.29 34.32 -10.83
C THR A 530 3.02 33.88 -11.58
N LEU A 531 1.83 34.18 -11.05
CA LEU A 531 0.56 33.87 -11.72
C LEU A 531 0.43 34.60 -13.06
N THR A 532 0.76 35.90 -13.10
CA THR A 532 0.69 36.69 -14.35
C THR A 532 1.71 36.23 -15.39
N GLU A 533 2.95 35.90 -14.98
CA GLU A 533 3.97 35.38 -15.90
C GLU A 533 3.60 34.00 -16.44
N THR A 534 2.97 33.16 -15.59
CA THR A 534 2.44 31.86 -16.03
C THR A 534 1.33 32.05 -17.06
N ALA A 535 0.37 32.93 -16.82
CA ALA A 535 -0.72 33.17 -17.77
C ALA A 535 -0.24 33.71 -19.13
N LYS A 536 0.92 34.39 -19.21
CA LYS A 536 1.54 34.75 -20.49
C LYS A 536 2.00 33.54 -21.29
N GLN A 537 2.49 32.49 -20.63
CA GLN A 537 2.96 31.26 -21.27
C GLN A 537 1.86 30.24 -21.53
N TYR A 538 0.73 30.32 -20.80
CA TYR A 538 -0.42 29.43 -20.95
C TYR A 538 -1.68 30.23 -21.30
N PRO A 539 -1.94 30.56 -22.59
CA PRO A 539 -3.07 31.39 -23.01
C PRO A 539 -4.45 30.85 -22.61
N VAL A 540 -4.57 29.54 -22.30
CA VAL A 540 -5.81 28.95 -21.77
C VAL A 540 -6.24 29.60 -20.45
N LEU A 541 -5.29 30.05 -19.62
CA LEU A 541 -5.58 30.76 -18.36
C LEU A 541 -6.24 32.11 -18.60
N GLN A 542 -5.88 32.81 -19.69
CA GLN A 542 -6.45 34.11 -20.03
C GLN A 542 -7.90 34.03 -20.50
N LYS A 543 -8.38 32.83 -20.86
CA LYS A 543 -9.80 32.58 -21.19
C LYS A 543 -10.66 32.37 -19.94
N ASN A 544 -10.06 32.34 -18.76
CA ASN A 544 -10.79 32.24 -17.50
C ASN A 544 -11.41 33.60 -17.14
N ASN A 545 -12.74 33.67 -17.10
CA ASN A 545 -13.46 34.90 -16.79
C ASN A 545 -13.40 35.30 -15.30
N LYS A 546 -12.89 34.42 -14.42
CA LYS A 546 -12.78 34.71 -12.97
C LYS A 546 -11.60 35.61 -12.64
N TRP A 547 -10.45 35.43 -13.30
CA TRP A 547 -9.18 36.03 -12.90
C TRP A 547 -8.60 36.93 -14.01
N ASN A 548 -8.27 38.18 -13.69
CA ASN A 548 -7.73 39.13 -14.66
C ASN A 548 -6.20 39.04 -14.75
N PHE A 549 -5.69 38.08 -15.52
CA PHE A 549 -4.24 37.90 -15.70
C PHE A 549 -3.53 39.02 -16.48
N LEU A 550 -4.28 39.86 -17.19
CA LEU A 550 -3.72 40.96 -18.01
C LEU A 550 -3.47 42.23 -17.20
N ASN A 551 -4.15 42.40 -16.07
CA ASN A 551 -3.96 43.52 -15.16
C ASN A 551 -3.56 43.00 -13.76
N ARG A 552 -2.26 43.06 -13.47
CA ARG A 552 -1.67 42.57 -12.20
C ARG A 552 -2.32 43.19 -10.96
N SER A 553 -2.62 44.49 -10.98
CA SER A 553 -3.24 45.18 -9.84
C SER A 553 -4.67 44.69 -9.60
N GLU A 554 -5.42 44.45 -10.69
CA GLU A 554 -6.76 43.88 -10.60
C GLU A 554 -6.72 42.42 -10.14
N LEU A 555 -5.79 41.60 -10.63
CA LEU A 555 -5.61 40.23 -10.15
C LEU A 555 -5.31 40.20 -8.65
N GLN A 556 -4.41 41.08 -8.19
CA GLN A 556 -4.09 41.19 -6.76
C GLN A 556 -5.32 41.57 -5.93
N ARG A 557 -6.15 42.50 -6.42
CA ARG A 557 -7.41 42.88 -5.78
C ARG A 557 -8.37 41.69 -5.70
N GLN A 558 -8.56 40.95 -6.79
CA GLN A 558 -9.41 39.74 -6.81
C GLN A 558 -8.92 38.66 -5.85
N ILE A 559 -7.60 38.45 -5.76
CA ILE A 559 -7.00 37.52 -4.79
C ILE A 559 -7.22 38.01 -3.36
N SER A 560 -7.06 39.31 -3.10
CA SER A 560 -7.34 39.91 -1.80
C SER A 560 -8.79 39.71 -1.37
N ASP A 561 -9.74 39.86 -2.30
CA ASP A 561 -11.18 39.68 -2.05
C ASP A 561 -11.52 38.23 -1.67
N GLU A 562 -10.80 37.25 -2.24
CA GLU A 562 -11.02 35.81 -2.00
C GLU A 562 -10.21 35.25 -0.82
N TRP A 563 -9.24 36.00 -0.30
CA TRP A 563 -8.30 35.53 0.72
C TRP A 563 -8.98 34.99 1.98
N ALA A 564 -9.99 35.72 2.47
CA ALA A 564 -10.77 35.32 3.64
C ALA A 564 -11.69 34.11 3.34
N ASN A 565 -12.17 33.94 2.11
CA ASN A 565 -12.98 32.79 1.71
C ASN A 565 -12.14 31.50 1.72
N TRP A 566 -10.85 31.61 1.35
CA TRP A 566 -9.90 30.52 1.54
C TRP A 566 -9.63 30.24 3.01
N GLY A 567 -9.94 31.16 3.93
CA GLY A 567 -9.74 30.99 5.37
C GLY A 567 -8.41 31.57 5.84
N PHE A 568 -7.78 32.42 5.03
CA PHE A 568 -6.55 33.11 5.37
C PHE A 568 -6.84 34.52 5.88
N ALA A 569 -5.95 35.04 6.73
CA ALA A 569 -6.03 36.39 7.28
C ALA A 569 -4.83 37.25 6.83
N ASN A 570 -4.87 38.53 7.20
CA ASN A 570 -3.74 39.46 7.07
C ASN A 570 -3.18 39.53 5.64
N PHE A 571 -4.03 39.83 4.65
CA PHE A 571 -3.55 40.04 3.29
C PHE A 571 -2.68 41.31 3.24
N ASP A 572 -1.38 41.13 3.01
CA ASP A 572 -0.42 42.21 2.76
C ASP A 572 0.48 41.79 1.59
N PRO A 573 0.44 42.49 0.43
CA PRO A 573 1.29 42.15 -0.71
C PRO A 573 2.79 42.03 -0.38
N GLN A 574 3.29 42.75 0.64
CA GLN A 574 4.72 42.80 0.96
C GLN A 574 5.18 41.72 1.94
N ARG A 575 4.27 41.03 2.64
CA ARG A 575 4.68 39.97 3.56
C ARG A 575 5.05 38.70 2.82
N SER A 576 5.92 37.91 3.45
CA SER A 576 6.19 36.54 3.01
C SER A 576 4.91 35.70 3.03
N ILE A 577 4.71 34.93 1.96
CA ILE A 577 3.61 33.97 1.86
C ILE A 577 4.04 32.64 2.48
N THR A 578 3.14 31.99 3.22
CA THR A 578 3.39 30.62 3.71
C THR A 578 3.28 29.61 2.57
N ARG A 579 3.84 28.41 2.77
CA ARG A 579 3.74 27.33 1.77
C ARG A 579 2.30 26.88 1.54
N LEU A 580 1.47 26.82 2.59
CA LEU A 580 0.06 26.48 2.47
C LEU A 580 -0.71 27.54 1.65
N GLU A 581 -0.54 28.81 1.98
CA GLU A 581 -1.17 29.92 1.24
C GLU A 581 -0.75 29.91 -0.23
N LEU A 582 0.54 29.70 -0.50
CA LEU A 582 1.06 29.63 -1.86
C LEU A 582 0.52 28.41 -2.63
N ALA A 583 0.41 27.26 -1.97
CA ALA A 583 -0.18 26.07 -2.59
C ALA A 583 -1.65 26.30 -2.98
N VAL A 584 -2.46 26.84 -2.05
CA VAL A 584 -3.88 27.14 -2.31
C VAL A 584 -4.04 28.19 -3.40
N LEU A 585 -3.20 29.23 -3.38
CA LEU A 585 -3.19 30.27 -4.40
C LEU A 585 -2.88 29.71 -5.80
N LEU A 586 -1.81 28.92 -5.93
CA LEU A 586 -1.44 28.31 -7.20
C LEU A 586 -2.51 27.35 -7.70
N ASP A 587 -3.03 26.49 -6.81
CA ASP A 587 -4.05 25.49 -7.14
C ASP A 587 -5.36 26.14 -7.60
N THR A 588 -5.81 27.17 -6.89
CA THR A 588 -7.11 27.81 -7.15
C THR A 588 -7.09 28.75 -8.37
N VAL A 589 -5.97 29.46 -8.57
CA VAL A 589 -5.93 30.51 -9.60
C VAL A 589 -5.50 29.96 -10.96
N ILE A 590 -4.49 29.08 -10.99
CA ILE A 590 -3.94 28.55 -12.24
C ILE A 590 -3.97 27.02 -12.35
N ASN A 591 -4.10 26.29 -11.24
CA ASN A 591 -4.13 24.83 -11.20
C ASN A 591 -3.04 24.16 -12.05
N PRO A 592 -1.74 24.27 -11.65
CA PRO A 592 -0.64 23.73 -12.44
C PRO A 592 -0.72 22.21 -12.62
N PHE A 593 -1.40 21.51 -11.71
CA PHE A 593 -1.65 20.08 -11.77
C PHE A 593 -2.48 19.67 -12.99
N GLN A 594 -3.48 20.47 -13.38
CA GLN A 594 -4.29 20.26 -14.58
C GLN A 594 -3.73 20.96 -15.83
N LEU A 595 -2.86 21.97 -15.67
CA LEU A 595 -2.23 22.64 -16.82
C LEU A 595 -1.23 21.76 -17.57
N LYS A 596 -0.53 20.86 -16.86
CA LYS A 596 0.43 19.95 -17.46
C LYS A 596 0.16 18.50 -17.08
N GLU A 597 -0.05 17.70 -18.11
CA GLU A 597 -0.04 16.25 -18.00
C GLU A 597 1.37 15.73 -17.71
N VAL A 598 1.42 14.51 -17.17
CA VAL A 598 2.67 13.77 -16.98
C VAL A 598 2.61 12.43 -17.70
N ASP A 599 3.76 11.93 -18.14
CA ASP A 599 3.90 10.52 -18.49
C ASP A 599 4.02 9.64 -17.22
N HIS A 600 4.09 8.32 -17.42
CA HIS A 600 4.21 7.37 -16.30
C HIS A 600 5.56 7.46 -15.58
N GLU A 601 6.58 8.07 -16.21
CA GLU A 601 7.89 8.32 -15.62
C GLU A 601 7.95 9.66 -14.84
N GLY A 602 6.87 10.45 -14.89
CA GLY A 602 6.74 11.72 -14.21
C GLY A 602 7.28 12.93 -14.99
N HIS A 603 7.64 12.77 -16.26
CA HIS A 603 8.02 13.90 -17.10
C HIS A 603 6.77 14.67 -17.54
N TYR A 604 6.88 15.99 -17.58
CA TYR A 604 5.83 16.83 -18.15
C TYR A 604 5.68 16.61 -19.66
N LYS A 605 4.44 16.51 -20.13
CA LYS A 605 4.09 16.37 -21.55
C LYS A 605 3.84 17.70 -22.23
#